data_AF-A0A8J7Q837-F1
#
_entry.id   AF-A0A8J7Q837-F1
#
_cell.length_a   1.000
_cell.length_b   1.000
_cell.length_c   1.000
_cell.angle_alpha   90.00
_cell.angle_beta   90.00
_cell.angle_gamma   90.00
#
_symmetry.space_group_name_H-M   'P 1'
#
loop_
_entity.id
_entity.type
_entity.pdbx_description
1 polymer ?
#
loop_
_entity_poly.entity_id
_entity_poly.type
_entity_poly.pdbx_seq_one_letter_code
_entity_poly.pdbx_strand_id
1 'polypeptide(L)'
;MTSAIRPGLEPLEARDVPSATLANGVLTVTGTDKADDIAIARVVWPGTLFVRVVENGQPTEFPSFQVHRVRVFGNGGDDRIANYVGGLNAVLYGGSGNDTLQGGGGNDTLAGGTGKDKLYGGAGFDHLYGGPGSDWLDAGSPGEPVFGGTGYDFNAQVWAYNGARPADIRQPASHTDAFLASLAAVAHTGRVDLARQISYAGEDTFTVRLFAADGSWTDVAVTFNGDVTADATGVYDCLSGREGEFWPLLYQRAYLMTLGYDPSSPESVAAFPGEPDSGRALTAITGSASRTVPVDADTGPKQLSGLVRDDHPVTATSGGHEYAVTNVFRSGGTWYVRLFDPSGENQRRDAHPLPDRADDGYLTVTWSNFTTAFSQYSYA
;
A
#
# COMPACT_ATOMS: atom_id res chain seq x y z
N MET A 1 -19.21 -29.54 -50.91
CA MET A 1 -19.87 -29.43 -49.59
C MET A 1 -19.14 -28.34 -48.82
N THR A 2 -19.71 -27.14 -48.85
CA THR A 2 -19.29 -25.96 -48.09
C THR A 2 -19.60 -26.19 -46.61
N SER A 3 -18.56 -26.32 -45.77
CA SER A 3 -18.71 -26.27 -44.32
C SER A 3 -18.66 -24.81 -43.89
N ALA A 4 -19.75 -24.35 -43.27
CA ALA A 4 -19.92 -22.98 -42.82
C ALA A 4 -18.93 -22.65 -41.69
N ILE A 5 -18.08 -21.65 -41.93
CA ILE A 5 -17.35 -20.93 -40.89
C ILE A 5 -18.40 -20.23 -40.02
N ARG A 6 -18.35 -20.45 -38.70
CA ARG A 6 -19.21 -19.74 -37.75
C ARG A 6 -18.96 -18.23 -37.90
N PRO A 7 -19.99 -17.39 -38.16
CA PRO A 7 -19.81 -15.95 -38.18
C PRO A 7 -19.67 -15.47 -36.73
N GLY A 8 -18.53 -14.85 -36.40
CA GLY A 8 -18.31 -14.24 -35.07
C GLY A 8 -16.88 -14.22 -34.56
N LEU A 9 -15.91 -14.84 -35.25
CA LEU A 9 -14.49 -14.63 -34.96
C LEU A 9 -13.86 -13.97 -36.18
N GLU A 10 -13.78 -12.65 -36.15
CA GLU A 10 -12.80 -11.93 -36.96
C GLU A 10 -11.43 -12.58 -36.70
N PRO A 11 -10.64 -12.91 -37.75
CA PRO A 11 -9.25 -13.32 -37.54
C PRO A 11 -8.55 -12.24 -36.72
N LEU A 12 -7.92 -12.61 -35.60
CA LEU A 12 -7.05 -11.71 -34.85
C LEU A 12 -6.11 -11.04 -35.87
N GLU A 13 -6.17 -9.70 -35.98
CA GLU A 13 -5.29 -8.98 -36.89
C GLU A 13 -3.84 -9.35 -36.52
N ALA A 14 -2.97 -9.54 -37.51
CA ALA A 14 -1.58 -9.95 -37.31
C ALA A 14 -0.72 -8.97 -36.46
N ARG A 15 -1.35 -7.94 -35.88
CA ARG A 15 -0.78 -6.94 -34.97
C ARG A 15 -0.99 -7.27 -33.48
N ASP A 16 -1.95 -8.12 -33.16
CA ASP A 16 -2.33 -8.45 -31.77
C ASP A 16 -1.81 -9.85 -31.40
N VAL A 17 -0.54 -10.13 -31.72
CA VAL A 17 0.11 -11.38 -31.34
C VAL A 17 1.31 -11.02 -30.47
N PRO A 18 1.47 -11.61 -29.28
CA PRO A 18 2.65 -11.47 -28.47
C PRO A 18 3.92 -11.76 -29.28
N SER A 19 4.99 -11.07 -28.93
CA SER A 19 6.30 -11.24 -29.54
C SER A 19 7.31 -11.69 -28.51
N ALA A 20 8.28 -12.50 -28.94
CA ALA A 20 9.38 -12.95 -28.11
C ALA A 20 10.71 -12.76 -28.85
N THR A 21 11.68 -12.15 -28.18
CA THR A 21 13.00 -11.86 -28.73
C THR A 21 14.09 -12.23 -27.73
N LEU A 22 15.23 -12.72 -28.23
CA LEU A 22 16.40 -13.04 -27.42
C LEU A 22 17.58 -12.19 -27.88
N ALA A 23 18.05 -11.31 -27.00
CA ALA A 23 19.19 -10.43 -27.28
C ALA A 23 20.08 -10.31 -26.04
N ASN A 24 21.40 -10.47 -26.22
CA ASN A 24 22.40 -10.38 -25.15
C ASN A 24 22.06 -11.19 -23.89
N GLY A 25 21.40 -12.34 -24.12
CA GLY A 25 20.94 -13.26 -23.10
C GLY A 25 19.80 -12.80 -22.20
N VAL A 26 19.04 -11.80 -22.64
CA VAL A 26 17.74 -11.47 -22.07
C VAL A 26 16.66 -11.96 -23.04
N LEU A 27 15.83 -12.88 -22.58
CA LEU A 27 14.60 -13.23 -23.28
C LEU A 27 13.55 -12.19 -22.94
N THR A 28 13.09 -11.43 -23.93
CA THR A 28 12.01 -10.45 -23.78
C THR A 28 10.75 -10.98 -24.44
N VAL A 29 9.69 -11.12 -23.66
CA VAL A 29 8.33 -11.46 -24.12
C VAL A 29 7.46 -10.22 -23.95
N THR A 30 6.70 -9.88 -24.98
CA THR A 30 5.78 -8.74 -24.99
C THR A 30 4.42 -9.24 -25.43
N GLY A 31 3.46 -9.18 -24.51
CA GLY A 31 2.05 -9.46 -24.68
C GLY A 31 1.33 -8.43 -25.55
N THR A 32 0.00 -8.51 -25.56
CA THR A 32 -0.89 -7.70 -26.38
C THR A 32 -1.63 -6.66 -25.54
N ASP A 33 -2.64 -5.99 -26.10
CA ASP A 33 -3.56 -5.15 -25.35
C ASP A 33 -4.78 -5.93 -24.80
N LYS A 34 -4.72 -7.27 -24.87
CA LYS A 34 -5.74 -8.21 -24.40
C LYS A 34 -5.11 -9.22 -23.44
N ALA A 35 -5.98 -9.91 -22.70
CA ALA A 35 -5.59 -10.95 -21.76
C ALA A 35 -4.69 -12.02 -22.40
N ASP A 36 -3.47 -12.15 -21.87
CA ASP A 36 -2.45 -13.09 -22.30
C ASP A 36 -2.19 -14.17 -21.23
N ASP A 37 -1.91 -15.41 -21.65
CA ASP A 37 -1.48 -16.50 -20.74
C ASP A 37 -0.05 -16.93 -21.07
N ILE A 38 0.92 -16.25 -20.46
CA ILE A 38 2.35 -16.36 -20.72
C ILE A 38 3.00 -17.24 -19.64
N ALA A 39 3.33 -18.48 -19.99
CA ALA A 39 4.16 -19.32 -19.14
C ALA A 39 5.56 -19.48 -19.76
N ILE A 40 6.60 -19.35 -18.93
CA ILE A 40 8.02 -19.63 -19.22
C ILE A 40 8.38 -20.90 -18.48
N ALA A 41 8.56 -22.00 -19.19
CA ALA A 41 8.83 -23.29 -18.56
C ALA A 41 10.01 -24.00 -19.19
N ARG A 42 10.70 -24.82 -18.39
CA ARG A 42 11.74 -25.74 -18.86
C ARG A 42 11.14 -26.95 -19.57
N VAL A 43 11.35 -27.07 -20.87
CA VAL A 43 11.14 -28.35 -21.56
C VAL A 43 12.43 -29.16 -21.49
N VAL A 44 12.38 -30.35 -20.87
CA VAL A 44 13.49 -31.32 -20.92
C VAL A 44 13.05 -32.44 -21.86
N TRP A 45 13.72 -32.62 -23.02
CA TRP A 45 14.20 -33.91 -23.56
C TRP A 45 14.68 -33.78 -25.03
N PRO A 46 15.93 -34.18 -25.38
CA PRO A 46 17.13 -34.35 -24.55
C PRO A 46 18.08 -33.14 -24.67
N GLY A 47 18.52 -32.60 -23.52
CA GLY A 47 19.78 -31.85 -23.41
C GLY A 47 19.77 -30.33 -23.56
N THR A 48 18.64 -29.70 -23.89
CA THR A 48 18.53 -28.22 -23.98
C THR A 48 17.33 -27.76 -23.15
N LEU A 49 17.48 -26.71 -22.34
CA LEU A 49 16.34 -26.05 -21.71
C LEU A 49 15.68 -25.20 -22.82
N PHE A 50 14.43 -25.48 -23.16
CA PHE A 50 13.65 -24.58 -24.01
C PHE A 50 12.75 -23.77 -23.13
N VAL A 51 12.75 -22.44 -23.31
CA VAL A 51 11.66 -21.62 -22.81
C VAL A 51 10.50 -21.79 -23.77
N ARG A 52 9.46 -22.49 -23.33
CA ARG A 52 8.15 -22.43 -23.98
C ARG A 52 7.53 -21.09 -23.62
N VAL A 53 7.08 -20.32 -24.60
CA VAL A 53 6.03 -19.30 -24.40
C VAL A 53 4.72 -19.97 -24.79
N VAL A 54 3.81 -20.08 -23.83
CA VAL A 54 2.42 -20.49 -24.11
C VAL A 54 1.64 -19.23 -24.47
N GLU A 55 0.80 -19.31 -25.48
CA GLU A 55 -0.35 -18.43 -25.66
C GLU A 55 -1.27 -19.13 -26.67
N ASN A 56 -2.49 -19.50 -26.28
CA ASN A 56 -3.60 -20.02 -27.12
C ASN A 56 -3.24 -20.85 -28.40
N GLY A 57 -2.12 -21.59 -28.40
CA GLY A 57 -1.46 -22.09 -29.63
C GLY A 57 -0.11 -22.79 -29.42
N GLN A 58 0.60 -23.04 -30.54
CA GLN A 58 1.84 -23.83 -30.60
C GLN A 58 3.01 -23.13 -29.87
N PRO A 59 3.87 -23.88 -29.17
CA PRO A 59 4.99 -23.33 -28.41
C PRO A 59 6.01 -22.62 -29.32
N THR A 60 6.46 -21.44 -28.90
CA THR A 60 7.70 -20.83 -29.43
C THR A 60 8.86 -21.23 -28.54
N GLU A 61 9.97 -21.70 -29.13
CA GLU A 61 11.10 -22.31 -28.41
C GLU A 61 12.40 -21.50 -28.56
N PHE A 62 13.13 -21.31 -27.45
CA PHE A 62 14.44 -20.65 -27.42
C PHE A 62 15.50 -21.51 -26.72
N PRO A 63 16.77 -21.52 -27.19
CA PRO A 63 17.84 -22.30 -26.56
C PRO A 63 18.32 -21.69 -25.23
N SER A 64 18.34 -22.50 -24.17
CA SER A 64 18.62 -22.07 -22.80
C SER A 64 19.95 -21.44 -22.49
N PHE A 65 21.02 -21.93 -23.11
CA PHE A 65 22.38 -21.54 -22.73
C PHE A 65 22.66 -20.06 -23.06
N GLN A 66 21.76 -19.43 -23.80
CA GLN A 66 21.80 -18.03 -24.11
C GLN A 66 20.96 -17.20 -23.13
N VAL A 67 20.04 -17.77 -22.33
CA VAL A 67 19.12 -16.99 -21.48
C VAL A 67 19.65 -16.89 -20.05
N HIS A 68 19.97 -15.67 -19.62
CA HIS A 68 20.42 -15.33 -18.27
C HIS A 68 19.37 -14.60 -17.44
N ARG A 69 18.36 -14.03 -18.10
CA ARG A 69 17.24 -13.30 -17.49
C ARG A 69 16.03 -13.35 -18.40
N VAL A 70 14.84 -13.31 -17.81
CA VAL A 70 13.61 -13.11 -18.56
C VAL A 70 12.99 -11.75 -18.24
N ARG A 71 12.41 -11.13 -19.25
CA ARG A 71 11.59 -9.93 -19.12
C ARG A 71 10.26 -10.18 -19.81
N VAL A 72 9.16 -9.97 -19.11
CA VAL A 72 7.81 -10.13 -19.64
C VAL A 72 7.03 -8.84 -19.41
N PHE A 73 6.30 -8.42 -20.43
CA PHE A 73 5.31 -7.36 -20.36
C PHE A 73 3.98 -7.94 -20.82
N GLY A 74 2.94 -7.92 -19.99
CA GLY A 74 1.57 -8.26 -20.39
C GLY A 74 0.93 -7.13 -21.21
N ASN A 75 1.10 -5.90 -20.72
CA ASN A 75 0.57 -4.64 -21.24
C ASN A 75 -0.90 -4.40 -20.88
N GLY A 76 -1.88 -4.98 -21.58
CA GLY A 76 -3.28 -4.70 -21.31
C GLY A 76 -4.13 -5.96 -21.30
N GLY A 77 -5.18 -5.99 -20.48
CA GLY A 77 -5.99 -7.18 -20.27
C GLY A 77 -5.67 -7.85 -18.94
N ASP A 78 -6.46 -8.86 -18.56
CA ASP A 78 -6.22 -9.64 -17.35
C ASP A 78 -5.23 -10.77 -17.66
N ASP A 79 -3.95 -10.57 -17.31
CA ASP A 79 -2.86 -11.42 -17.75
C ASP A 79 -2.49 -12.50 -16.74
N ARG A 80 -2.02 -13.64 -17.23
CA ARG A 80 -1.41 -14.68 -16.41
C ARG A 80 0.03 -14.88 -16.86
N ILE A 81 0.98 -14.43 -16.04
CA ILE A 81 2.41 -14.51 -16.35
C ILE A 81 3.10 -15.38 -15.31
N ALA A 82 3.71 -16.49 -15.73
CA ALA A 82 4.37 -17.41 -14.83
C ALA A 82 5.75 -17.86 -15.32
N ASN A 83 6.77 -17.62 -14.50
CA ASN A 83 8.10 -18.19 -14.67
C ASN A 83 8.25 -19.46 -13.81
N TYR A 84 8.42 -20.60 -14.47
CA TYR A 84 8.65 -21.91 -13.85
C TYR A 84 10.12 -22.35 -13.94
N VAL A 85 11.02 -21.49 -14.40
CA VAL A 85 12.44 -21.80 -14.51
C VAL A 85 13.13 -21.46 -13.18
N GLY A 86 13.37 -22.47 -12.36
CA GLY A 86 14.01 -22.29 -11.06
C GLY A 86 15.43 -21.71 -11.15
N GLY A 87 15.67 -20.64 -10.39
CA GLY A 87 16.95 -19.95 -10.27
C GLY A 87 17.24 -18.91 -11.36
N LEU A 88 16.24 -18.59 -12.21
CA LEU A 88 16.37 -17.63 -13.28
C LEU A 88 15.64 -16.34 -12.92
N ASN A 89 16.41 -15.26 -12.73
CA ASN A 89 15.84 -13.95 -12.44
C ASN A 89 14.88 -13.50 -13.56
N ALA A 90 13.73 -13.01 -13.15
CA ALA A 90 12.67 -12.52 -14.00
C ALA A 90 12.32 -11.07 -13.67
N VAL A 91 11.90 -10.34 -14.70
CA VAL A 91 11.26 -9.05 -14.56
C VAL A 91 9.90 -9.15 -15.23
N LEU A 92 8.83 -9.15 -14.44
CA LEU A 92 7.45 -9.35 -14.90
C LEU A 92 6.66 -8.06 -14.69
N TYR A 93 6.03 -7.58 -15.76
CA TYR A 93 5.09 -6.45 -15.72
C TYR A 93 3.74 -6.97 -16.19
N GLY A 94 2.71 -6.84 -15.36
CA GLY A 94 1.31 -7.12 -15.72
C GLY A 94 0.81 -6.06 -16.68
N GLY A 95 0.56 -4.86 -16.19
CA GLY A 95 0.19 -3.70 -17.00
C GLY A 95 -1.14 -3.16 -16.55
N SER A 96 -2.15 -3.15 -17.42
CA SER A 96 -3.50 -2.74 -17.05
C SER A 96 -4.47 -3.91 -17.10
N GLY A 97 -5.14 -4.20 -15.99
CA GLY A 97 -6.03 -5.36 -15.85
C GLY A 97 -5.82 -6.00 -14.49
N ASN A 98 -6.51 -7.11 -14.22
CA ASN A 98 -6.32 -7.88 -12.99
C ASN A 98 -5.37 -9.04 -13.28
N ASP A 99 -4.09 -8.83 -13.01
CA ASP A 99 -3.02 -9.70 -13.46
C ASP A 99 -2.65 -10.75 -12.40
N THR A 100 -2.07 -11.86 -12.84
CA THR A 100 -1.46 -12.86 -11.96
C THR A 100 -0.03 -13.11 -12.40
N LEU A 101 0.93 -12.68 -11.58
CA LEU A 101 2.37 -12.74 -11.85
C LEU A 101 3.04 -13.75 -10.91
N GLN A 102 3.87 -14.64 -11.45
CA GLN A 102 4.64 -15.61 -10.68
C GLN A 102 6.12 -15.59 -11.12
N GLY A 103 7.01 -15.16 -10.23
CA GLY A 103 8.46 -15.05 -10.44
C GLY A 103 9.18 -16.40 -10.44
N GLY A 104 8.75 -17.30 -9.56
CA GLY A 104 9.25 -18.66 -9.51
C GLY A 104 10.44 -18.78 -8.56
N GLY A 105 11.65 -18.83 -9.08
CA GLY A 105 12.81 -18.75 -8.21
C GLY A 105 13.98 -18.07 -8.90
N GLY A 106 14.86 -17.46 -8.13
CA GLY A 106 15.75 -16.41 -8.60
C GLY A 106 15.47 -15.13 -7.82
N ASN A 107 16.18 -14.06 -8.16
CA ASN A 107 15.86 -12.74 -7.60
C ASN A 107 15.02 -11.98 -8.61
N ASP A 108 13.72 -11.93 -8.37
CA ASP A 108 12.74 -11.48 -9.33
C ASP A 108 12.27 -10.03 -9.06
N THR A 109 11.67 -9.42 -10.06
CA THR A 109 11.01 -8.11 -9.93
C THR A 109 9.65 -8.19 -10.60
N LEU A 110 8.59 -8.09 -9.80
CA LEU A 110 7.20 -8.20 -10.24
C LEU A 110 6.51 -6.86 -10.05
N ALA A 111 5.83 -6.38 -11.09
CA ALA A 111 5.00 -5.19 -11.04
C ALA A 111 3.62 -5.49 -11.62
N GLY A 112 2.58 -5.43 -10.78
CA GLY A 112 1.18 -5.69 -11.17
C GLY A 112 0.70 -4.64 -12.17
N GLY A 113 0.73 -3.38 -11.76
CA GLY A 113 0.32 -2.25 -12.60
C GLY A 113 -1.00 -1.71 -12.09
N THR A 114 -1.97 -1.44 -12.97
CA THR A 114 -3.29 -0.94 -12.54
C THR A 114 -4.31 -2.08 -12.54
N GLY A 115 -4.99 -2.30 -11.43
CA GLY A 115 -6.06 -3.31 -11.31
C GLY A 115 -5.97 -4.06 -9.99
N LYS A 116 -6.52 -5.27 -9.92
CA LYS A 116 -6.42 -6.13 -8.73
C LYS A 116 -5.52 -7.31 -9.02
N ASP A 117 -4.26 -7.17 -8.69
CA ASP A 117 -3.22 -8.07 -9.13
C ASP A 117 -2.88 -9.12 -8.08
N LYS A 118 -2.29 -10.23 -8.52
CA LYS A 118 -1.75 -11.28 -7.65
C LYS A 118 -0.31 -11.55 -7.99
N LEU A 119 0.60 -11.18 -7.12
CA LEU A 119 2.04 -11.28 -7.32
C LEU A 119 2.61 -12.34 -6.38
N TYR A 120 3.30 -13.32 -6.95
CA TYR A 120 3.98 -14.40 -6.25
C TYR A 120 5.47 -14.37 -6.61
N GLY A 121 6.34 -13.88 -5.71
CA GLY A 121 7.80 -13.85 -5.91
C GLY A 121 8.36 -15.26 -5.99
N GLY A 122 8.25 -16.00 -4.90
CA GLY A 122 8.67 -17.39 -4.82
C GLY A 122 9.98 -17.53 -4.06
N ALA A 123 10.95 -18.23 -4.63
CA ALA A 123 12.21 -18.54 -3.94
C ALA A 123 13.35 -17.63 -4.38
N GLY A 124 13.86 -16.80 -3.47
CA GLY A 124 14.99 -15.89 -3.71
C GLY A 124 14.63 -14.47 -3.27
N PHE A 125 15.53 -13.52 -3.54
CA PHE A 125 15.33 -12.13 -3.11
C PHE A 125 14.53 -11.33 -4.13
N ASP A 126 13.26 -11.10 -3.85
CA ASP A 126 12.26 -10.62 -4.79
C ASP A 126 11.76 -9.22 -4.45
N HIS A 127 11.52 -8.41 -5.49
CA HIS A 127 10.87 -7.11 -5.35
C HIS A 127 9.46 -7.16 -5.95
N LEU A 128 8.43 -6.95 -5.14
CA LEU A 128 7.04 -6.95 -5.58
C LEU A 128 6.44 -5.54 -5.47
N TYR A 129 5.81 -5.08 -6.54
CA TYR A 129 5.11 -3.80 -6.66
C TYR A 129 3.68 -4.04 -7.13
N GLY A 130 2.66 -3.87 -6.28
CA GLY A 130 1.26 -4.05 -6.67
C GLY A 130 0.85 -2.97 -7.68
N GLY A 131 0.89 -1.72 -7.26
CA GLY A 131 0.55 -0.56 -8.08
C GLY A 131 -0.79 0.02 -7.65
N PRO A 132 -1.54 0.70 -8.54
CA PRO A 132 -2.88 1.14 -8.19
C PRO A 132 -3.91 0.00 -8.18
N GLY A 133 -4.54 -0.24 -7.02
CA GLY A 133 -5.74 -1.06 -6.92
C GLY A 133 -5.84 -1.87 -5.63
N SER A 134 -6.16 -3.14 -5.69
CA SER A 134 -6.27 -3.95 -4.46
C SER A 134 -5.64 -5.30 -4.71
N ASP A 135 -4.39 -5.39 -4.32
CA ASP A 135 -3.48 -6.42 -4.81
C ASP A 135 -3.21 -7.49 -3.74
N TRP A 136 -2.80 -8.66 -4.18
CA TRP A 136 -2.33 -9.75 -3.33
C TRP A 136 -0.85 -9.98 -3.63
N LEU A 137 0.03 -9.78 -2.66
CA LEU A 137 1.47 -9.91 -2.81
C LEU A 137 1.96 -11.04 -1.89
N ASP A 138 2.74 -11.94 -2.43
CA ASP A 138 3.40 -13.02 -1.70
C ASP A 138 4.82 -13.13 -2.21
N ALA A 139 5.78 -12.55 -1.48
CA ALA A 139 7.18 -12.62 -1.87
C ALA A 139 7.82 -14.01 -1.60
N GLY A 140 7.07 -15.00 -1.10
CA GLY A 140 7.56 -16.34 -0.75
C GLY A 140 8.46 -16.42 0.49
N SER A 141 9.66 -15.82 0.48
CA SER A 141 10.64 -15.89 1.60
C SER A 141 10.53 -14.72 2.60
N PRO A 142 10.69 -14.92 3.92
CA PRO A 142 10.63 -13.81 4.88
C PRO A 142 11.81 -12.83 4.71
N GLY A 143 11.52 -11.52 4.80
CA GLY A 143 12.53 -10.45 4.71
C GLY A 143 12.62 -9.73 3.35
N GLU A 144 11.69 -10.03 2.43
CA GLU A 144 11.66 -9.48 1.08
C GLU A 144 10.97 -8.10 1.00
N PRO A 145 11.47 -7.14 0.19
CA PRO A 145 10.80 -5.86 0.02
C PRO A 145 9.50 -5.99 -0.79
N VAL A 146 8.37 -5.69 -0.15
CA VAL A 146 7.02 -5.72 -0.75
C VAL A 146 6.39 -4.33 -0.69
N PHE A 147 5.93 -3.84 -1.83
CA PHE A 147 5.29 -2.53 -1.97
C PHE A 147 3.89 -2.70 -2.59
N GLY A 148 2.84 -2.48 -1.80
CA GLY A 148 1.46 -2.57 -2.26
C GLY A 148 1.11 -1.51 -3.32
N GLY A 149 1.57 -0.27 -3.14
CA GLY A 149 1.20 0.84 -4.01
C GLY A 149 0.01 1.60 -3.43
N THR A 150 -0.88 2.10 -4.28
CA THR A 150 -2.07 2.84 -3.82
C THR A 150 -3.27 1.91 -3.77
N GLY A 151 -3.90 1.80 -2.61
CA GLY A 151 -5.14 1.04 -2.44
C GLY A 151 -5.06 0.04 -1.29
N TYR A 152 -5.75 -1.08 -1.41
CA TYR A 152 -5.92 -2.05 -0.31
C TYR A 152 -5.25 -3.37 -0.66
N ASP A 153 -4.03 -3.55 -0.20
CA ASP A 153 -3.18 -4.67 -0.61
C ASP A 153 -2.96 -5.67 0.53
N PHE A 154 -2.82 -6.95 0.21
CA PHE A 154 -2.64 -8.04 1.16
C PHE A 154 -1.28 -8.71 0.97
N ASN A 155 -0.46 -8.83 2.02
CA ASN A 155 0.79 -9.58 1.99
C ASN A 155 0.67 -10.93 2.74
N ALA A 156 0.86 -12.04 2.03
CA ALA A 156 0.67 -13.40 2.57
C ALA A 156 1.79 -13.90 3.51
N GLN A 157 2.91 -13.19 3.65
CA GLN A 157 4.04 -13.66 4.47
C GLN A 157 3.88 -13.49 5.98
N VAL A 158 2.86 -12.76 6.44
CA VAL A 158 2.66 -12.50 7.87
C VAL A 158 1.71 -13.55 8.48
N TRP A 159 2.09 -14.84 8.42
CA TRP A 159 1.33 -15.92 9.08
C TRP A 159 1.98 -16.50 10.33
N ALA A 160 2.92 -15.81 10.97
CA ALA A 160 3.43 -16.27 12.26
C ALA A 160 3.85 -15.12 13.19
N TYR A 161 2.90 -14.58 13.96
CA TYR A 161 3.25 -14.13 15.31
C TYR A 161 2.09 -14.33 16.31
N ASN A 162 2.26 -15.33 17.18
CA ASN A 162 1.52 -15.63 18.43
C ASN A 162 0.00 -15.85 18.41
N GLY A 163 -0.63 -16.18 17.27
CA GLY A 163 -1.97 -16.77 17.25
C GLY A 163 -3.11 -15.87 17.77
N ALA A 164 -2.83 -14.58 18.02
CA ALA A 164 -3.86 -13.57 18.25
C ALA A 164 -4.36 -13.08 16.88
N ARG A 165 -5.68 -13.03 16.71
CA ARG A 165 -6.28 -12.45 15.52
C ARG A 165 -6.22 -10.91 15.67
N PRO A 166 -6.16 -10.12 14.59
CA PRO A 166 -6.28 -8.67 14.66
C PRO A 166 -7.53 -8.20 15.39
N ALA A 167 -8.60 -8.99 15.32
CA ALA A 167 -9.83 -8.77 16.05
C ALA A 167 -9.65 -8.77 17.59
N ASP A 168 -8.52 -9.28 18.10
CA ASP A 168 -8.18 -9.33 19.52
C ASP A 168 -7.30 -8.13 19.96
N ILE A 169 -6.85 -7.28 19.03
CA ILE A 169 -6.07 -6.07 19.32
C ILE A 169 -7.02 -4.98 19.83
N ARG A 170 -6.97 -4.69 21.13
CA ARG A 170 -7.62 -3.51 21.71
C ARG A 170 -6.65 -2.34 21.72
N GLN A 171 -6.76 -1.43 20.76
CA GLN A 171 -6.12 -0.11 20.83
C GLN A 171 -6.75 0.69 22.00
N PRO A 172 -5.96 1.25 22.93
CA PRO A 172 -6.41 2.20 23.93
C PRO A 172 -6.58 3.57 23.28
N ALA A 173 -7.80 4.11 23.43
CA ALA A 173 -8.39 5.23 22.70
C ALA A 173 -7.78 6.63 22.94
N SER A 174 -6.52 6.77 23.39
CA SER A 174 -6.08 8.09 23.92
C SER A 174 -4.65 8.53 23.68
N HIS A 175 -3.80 7.81 22.94
CA HIS A 175 -2.38 8.21 22.85
C HIS A 175 -1.85 8.50 21.44
N THR A 176 -2.54 8.15 20.34
CA THR A 176 -1.96 8.29 18.98
C THR A 176 -2.89 8.67 17.83
N ASP A 177 -4.16 8.96 18.09
CA ASP A 177 -5.14 9.33 17.05
C ASP A 177 -4.66 10.47 16.16
N ALA A 178 -3.98 11.46 16.74
CA ALA A 178 -3.50 12.62 16.02
C ALA A 178 -2.36 12.32 15.04
N PHE A 179 -1.45 11.45 15.46
CA PHE A 179 -0.36 11.02 14.59
C PHE A 179 -0.88 10.14 13.46
N LEU A 180 -1.81 9.23 13.75
CA LEU A 180 -2.41 8.37 12.74
C LEU A 180 -3.29 9.14 11.76
N ALA A 181 -4.04 10.14 12.22
CA ALA A 181 -4.82 11.03 11.36
C ALA A 181 -3.91 11.84 10.45
N SER A 182 -2.78 12.34 10.98
CA SER A 182 -1.77 13.05 10.19
C SER A 182 -1.14 12.15 9.13
N LEU A 183 -0.78 10.91 9.51
CA LEU A 183 -0.19 9.94 8.60
C LEU A 183 -1.16 9.53 7.48
N ALA A 184 -2.43 9.30 7.83
CA ALA A 184 -3.47 9.02 6.86
C ALA A 184 -3.72 10.23 5.95
N ALA A 185 -3.81 11.44 6.49
CA ALA A 185 -3.99 12.66 5.71
C ALA A 185 -2.85 12.86 4.70
N VAL A 186 -1.61 12.63 5.11
CA VAL A 186 -0.43 12.70 4.23
C VAL A 186 -0.47 11.61 3.17
N ALA A 187 -0.75 10.35 3.54
CA ALA A 187 -0.86 9.24 2.59
C ALA A 187 -1.90 9.53 1.50
N HIS A 188 -3.03 10.15 1.87
CA HIS A 188 -4.10 10.53 0.96
C HIS A 188 -3.71 11.61 -0.06
N THR A 189 -2.71 12.45 0.22
CA THR A 189 -2.25 13.45 -0.75
C THR A 189 -1.47 12.84 -1.92
N GLY A 190 -0.84 11.68 -1.72
CA GLY A 190 0.12 11.10 -2.67
C GLY A 190 1.38 11.95 -2.92
N ARG A 191 1.57 13.08 -2.20
CA ARG A 191 2.73 13.99 -2.38
C ARG A 191 3.96 13.55 -1.61
N VAL A 192 3.77 12.97 -0.44
CA VAL A 192 4.86 12.39 0.35
C VAL A 192 4.88 10.90 0.07
N ASP A 193 5.95 10.45 -0.56
CA ASP A 193 6.22 9.03 -0.70
C ASP A 193 6.71 8.49 0.65
N LEU A 194 5.75 8.15 1.51
CA LEU A 194 6.00 7.59 2.84
C LEU A 194 6.82 6.29 2.77
N ALA A 195 6.79 5.58 1.63
CA ALA A 195 7.59 4.38 1.42
C ALA A 195 9.07 4.73 1.15
N ARG A 196 9.37 5.84 0.46
CA ARG A 196 10.75 6.34 0.31
C ARG A 196 11.36 6.89 1.59
N GLN A 197 10.54 7.22 2.57
CA GLN A 197 10.99 7.63 3.90
C GLN A 197 11.29 6.43 4.82
N ILE A 198 10.95 5.20 4.41
CA ILE A 198 11.33 3.98 5.12
C ILE A 198 12.46 3.28 4.35
N SER A 199 13.47 2.77 5.05
CA SER A 199 14.50 1.91 4.46
C SER A 199 14.85 0.79 5.41
N TYR A 200 15.05 -0.43 4.89
CA TYR A 200 15.52 -1.55 5.70
C TYR A 200 17.01 -1.39 5.97
N ALA A 201 17.40 -1.48 7.24
CA ALA A 201 18.77 -1.28 7.72
C ALA A 201 19.47 -2.59 8.12
N GLY A 202 18.79 -3.74 8.04
CA GLY A 202 19.30 -5.05 8.49
C GLY A 202 18.89 -5.39 9.92
N GLU A 203 19.00 -6.67 10.31
CA GLU A 203 18.78 -7.15 11.69
C GLU A 203 17.46 -6.64 12.30
N ASP A 204 16.36 -6.87 11.58
CA ASP A 204 15.00 -6.42 11.94
C ASP A 204 14.86 -4.90 12.20
N THR A 205 15.80 -4.11 11.68
CA THR A 205 15.84 -2.65 11.84
C THR A 205 15.42 -1.96 10.56
N PHE A 206 14.58 -0.94 10.71
CA PHE A 206 14.15 -0.03 9.65
C PHE A 206 14.51 1.40 10.05
N THR A 207 14.94 2.22 9.10
CA THR A 207 15.06 3.66 9.30
C THR A 207 13.80 4.35 8.79
N VAL A 208 13.22 5.23 9.59
CA VAL A 208 12.11 6.11 9.20
C VAL A 208 12.61 7.54 9.21
N ARG A 209 12.48 8.23 8.08
CA ARG A 209 12.87 9.63 7.93
C ARG A 209 11.77 10.56 8.42
N LEU A 210 12.04 11.31 9.47
CA LEU A 210 11.12 12.31 10.06
C LEU A 210 11.79 13.67 10.15
N PHE A 211 10.98 14.73 10.14
CA PHE A 211 11.41 16.09 10.39
C PHE A 211 11.42 16.36 11.89
N ALA A 212 12.61 16.61 12.45
CA ALA A 212 12.80 16.83 13.87
C ALA A 212 12.43 18.26 14.27
N ALA A 213 12.19 18.45 15.58
CA ALA A 213 11.83 19.75 16.16
C ALA A 213 12.91 20.83 15.97
N ASP A 214 14.16 20.44 15.65
CA ASP A 214 15.26 21.35 15.35
C ASP A 214 15.23 21.89 13.91
N GLY A 215 14.27 21.46 13.09
CA GLY A 215 14.11 21.89 11.71
C GLY A 215 14.92 21.08 10.69
N SER A 216 15.42 19.89 11.08
CA SER A 216 16.21 19.02 10.20
C SER A 216 15.53 17.67 9.93
N TRP A 217 15.80 17.08 8.76
CA TRP A 217 15.40 15.71 8.47
C TRP A 217 16.35 14.73 9.16
N THR A 218 15.79 13.79 9.91
CA THR A 218 16.51 12.78 10.69
C THR A 218 16.04 11.38 10.31
N ASP A 219 16.99 10.47 10.10
CA ASP A 219 16.70 9.04 9.92
C ASP A 219 16.70 8.36 11.29
N VAL A 220 15.53 7.89 11.71
CA VAL A 220 15.31 7.26 13.02
C VAL A 220 15.31 5.74 12.85
N ALA A 221 16.27 5.07 13.48
CA ALA A 221 16.34 3.61 13.47
C ALA A 221 15.33 3.00 14.45
N VAL A 222 14.45 2.16 13.92
CA VAL A 222 13.43 1.40 14.65
C VAL A 222 13.74 -0.08 14.49
N THR A 223 14.16 -0.72 15.57
CA THR A 223 14.45 -2.16 15.60
C THR A 223 13.25 -2.94 16.14
N PHE A 224 12.86 -4.00 15.44
CA PHE A 224 11.83 -4.93 15.87
C PHE A 224 12.44 -6.22 16.42
N ASN A 225 12.40 -6.39 17.75
CA ASN A 225 12.76 -7.67 18.38
C ASN A 225 11.55 -8.62 18.54
N GLY A 226 10.49 -8.42 17.75
CA GLY A 226 9.22 -9.15 17.90
C GLY A 226 8.34 -8.68 19.07
N ASP A 227 8.68 -7.55 19.71
CA ASP A 227 7.87 -6.99 20.80
C ASP A 227 6.83 -6.02 20.25
N VAL A 228 5.55 -6.29 20.52
CA VAL A 228 4.46 -5.30 20.51
C VAL A 228 4.32 -4.78 21.93
N THR A 229 4.34 -3.47 22.14
CA THR A 229 4.18 -2.91 23.48
C THR A 229 2.74 -3.05 23.95
N ALA A 230 2.57 -3.83 25.01
CA ALA A 230 1.29 -4.03 25.66
C ALA A 230 1.49 -4.14 27.18
N ASP A 231 0.50 -3.70 27.94
CA ASP A 231 0.40 -3.95 29.38
C ASP A 231 -0.99 -4.54 29.74
N ALA A 232 -1.28 -4.64 31.04
CA ALA A 232 -2.58 -5.11 31.53
C ALA A 232 -3.77 -4.20 31.13
N THR A 233 -3.51 -3.01 30.60
CA THR A 233 -4.49 -1.98 30.22
C THR A 233 -4.69 -1.85 28.72
N GLY A 234 -3.75 -2.28 27.87
CA GLY A 234 -3.94 -2.35 26.41
C GLY A 234 -2.66 -2.48 25.58
N VAL A 235 -2.82 -2.45 24.26
CA VAL A 235 -1.72 -2.43 23.26
C VAL A 235 -1.41 -0.98 22.90
N TYR A 236 -0.22 -0.48 23.19
CA TYR A 236 0.13 0.94 22.95
C TYR A 236 0.63 1.23 21.53
N ASP A 237 0.92 0.19 20.78
CA ASP A 237 1.34 0.26 19.40
C ASP A 237 0.17 0.51 18.44
N CYS A 238 0.40 1.43 17.50
CA CYS A 238 -0.44 1.68 16.35
C CYS A 238 -0.34 0.50 15.40
N LEU A 239 -1.22 -0.46 15.62
CA LEU A 239 -1.39 -1.57 14.69
C LEU A 239 -2.45 -1.17 13.67
N SER A 240 -2.16 -1.37 12.40
CA SER A 240 -3.22 -1.32 11.40
C SER A 240 -4.32 -2.31 11.79
N GLY A 241 -5.58 -2.01 11.45
CA GLY A 241 -6.67 -2.98 11.61
C GLY A 241 -6.56 -4.20 10.69
N ARG A 242 -5.39 -4.42 10.06
CA ARG A 242 -5.16 -5.35 8.94
C ARG A 242 -3.95 -6.24 9.24
N GLU A 243 -4.12 -7.55 9.05
CA GLU A 243 -3.02 -8.51 9.21
C GLU A 243 -1.85 -8.14 8.29
N GLY A 244 -0.67 -7.91 8.87
CA GLY A 244 0.58 -7.74 8.13
C GLY A 244 0.96 -6.33 7.71
N GLU A 245 0.18 -5.30 8.05
CA GLU A 245 0.56 -3.90 7.82
C GLU A 245 1.27 -3.30 9.06
N PHE A 246 2.59 -3.14 8.99
CA PHE A 246 3.44 -2.65 10.10
C PHE A 246 4.07 -1.26 9.87
N TRP A 247 3.86 -0.65 8.71
CA TRP A 247 4.42 0.67 8.44
C TRP A 247 3.86 1.78 9.36
N PRO A 248 2.58 1.79 9.82
CA PRO A 248 2.12 2.80 10.77
C PRO A 248 2.82 2.67 12.13
N LEU A 249 3.13 1.43 12.52
CA LEU A 249 3.90 1.11 13.71
C LEU A 249 5.33 1.66 13.63
N LEU A 250 5.99 1.48 12.49
CA LEU A 250 7.32 2.07 12.23
C LEU A 250 7.31 3.58 12.43
N TYR A 251 6.34 4.26 11.82
CA TYR A 251 6.19 5.71 11.93
C TYR A 251 5.89 6.17 13.35
N GLN A 252 5.00 5.48 14.07
CA GLN A 252 4.69 5.81 15.46
C GLN A 252 5.91 5.68 16.36
N ARG A 253 6.63 4.54 16.27
CA ARG A 253 7.81 4.30 17.10
C ARG A 253 8.92 5.29 16.80
N ALA A 254 9.18 5.56 15.53
CA ALA A 254 10.12 6.59 15.13
C ALA A 254 9.74 7.96 15.69
N TYR A 255 8.46 8.33 15.60
CA TYR A 255 7.95 9.58 16.13
C TYR A 255 8.13 9.71 17.65
N LEU A 256 7.77 8.67 18.41
CA LEU A 256 7.98 8.63 19.87
C LEU A 256 9.47 8.79 20.23
N MET A 257 10.37 8.14 19.48
CA MET A 257 11.81 8.30 19.66
C MET A 257 12.27 9.74 19.41
N THR A 258 11.73 10.44 18.40
CA THR A 258 12.05 11.87 18.18
C THR A 258 11.60 12.77 19.33
N LEU A 259 10.58 12.34 20.08
CA LEU A 259 10.06 13.03 21.25
C LEU A 259 10.77 12.61 22.55
N GLY A 260 11.76 11.70 22.48
CA GLY A 260 12.53 11.23 23.62
C GLY A 260 11.87 10.11 24.42
N TYR A 261 10.83 9.47 23.88
CA TYR A 261 10.18 8.30 24.49
C TYR A 261 10.79 7.01 23.94
N ASP A 262 10.83 5.97 24.78
CA ASP A 262 11.29 4.64 24.41
C ASP A 262 10.09 3.79 23.98
N PRO A 263 9.90 3.54 22.67
CA PRO A 263 8.76 2.78 22.18
C PRO A 263 8.85 1.27 22.48
N SER A 264 9.92 0.78 23.12
CA SER A 264 10.00 -0.60 23.61
C SER A 264 9.52 -0.74 25.06
N SER A 265 9.32 0.38 25.77
CA SER A 265 8.92 0.41 27.17
C SER A 265 7.44 0.79 27.32
N PRO A 266 6.56 -0.12 27.79
CA PRO A 266 5.15 0.20 28.05
C PRO A 266 4.97 1.41 28.99
N GLU A 267 5.84 1.56 29.99
CA GLU A 267 5.81 2.70 30.92
C GLU A 267 6.16 4.03 30.20
N SER A 268 7.10 4.00 29.27
CA SER A 268 7.48 5.20 28.50
C SER A 268 6.36 5.59 27.53
N VAL A 269 5.75 4.63 26.83
CA VAL A 269 4.65 4.91 25.92
C VAL A 269 3.40 5.37 26.67
N ALA A 270 3.07 4.76 27.82
CA ALA A 270 1.96 5.21 28.66
C ALA A 270 2.17 6.62 29.25
N ALA A 271 3.43 7.05 29.40
CA ALA A 271 3.78 8.41 29.83
C ALA A 271 3.66 9.45 28.71
N PHE A 272 3.47 9.04 27.45
CA PHE A 272 3.20 9.97 26.36
C PHE A 272 1.80 10.56 26.55
N PRO A 273 1.64 11.88 26.75
CA PRO A 273 0.34 12.47 27.07
C PRO A 273 -0.64 12.51 25.87
N GLY A 274 -0.25 11.98 24.70
CA GLY A 274 -0.92 12.23 23.44
C GLY A 274 -0.55 13.60 22.86
N GLU A 275 -1.04 13.88 21.66
CA GLU A 275 -0.98 15.23 21.10
C GLU A 275 -2.31 15.95 21.32
N PRO A 276 -2.30 17.26 21.62
CA PRO A 276 -3.53 18.03 21.68
C PRO A 276 -4.14 18.26 20.29
N ASP A 277 -3.31 18.24 19.23
CA ASP A 277 -3.73 18.25 17.84
C ASP A 277 -2.70 17.58 16.89
N SER A 278 -3.11 17.31 15.65
CA SER A 278 -2.25 16.79 14.57
C SER A 278 -1.05 17.66 14.17
N GLY A 279 -0.94 18.92 14.59
CA GLY A 279 -0.01 19.88 14.00
C GLY A 279 1.45 19.43 14.10
N ARG A 280 1.87 18.92 15.26
CA ARG A 280 3.24 18.42 15.46
C ARG A 280 3.52 17.19 14.59
N ALA A 281 2.57 16.28 14.48
CA ALA A 281 2.68 15.09 13.65
C ALA A 281 2.72 15.43 12.15
N LEU A 282 1.85 16.33 11.67
CA LEU A 282 1.88 16.84 10.29
C LEU A 282 3.24 17.47 9.97
N THR A 283 3.78 18.28 10.87
CA THR A 283 5.11 18.89 10.69
C THR A 283 6.20 17.84 10.64
N ALA A 284 6.17 16.85 11.55
CA ALA A 284 7.17 15.78 11.59
C ALA A 284 7.17 14.90 10.33
N ILE A 285 6.01 14.66 9.73
CA ILE A 285 5.89 13.81 8.53
C ILE A 285 6.21 14.58 7.26
N THR A 286 5.78 15.84 7.16
CA THR A 286 5.88 16.64 5.92
C THR A 286 7.12 17.52 5.84
N GLY A 287 7.68 17.91 6.99
CA GLY A 287 8.68 18.98 7.09
C GLY A 287 8.12 20.39 6.86
N SER A 288 6.81 20.53 6.64
CA SER A 288 6.12 21.81 6.47
C SER A 288 5.57 22.30 7.80
N ALA A 289 5.51 23.62 7.98
CA ALA A 289 4.89 24.21 9.15
C ALA A 289 3.38 23.95 9.16
N SER A 290 2.88 23.22 10.16
CA SER A 290 1.44 23.03 10.33
C SER A 290 0.73 24.29 10.83
N ARG A 291 -0.56 24.41 10.52
CA ARG A 291 -1.45 25.44 11.04
C ARG A 291 -2.80 24.85 11.44
N THR A 292 -3.22 25.14 12.68
CA THR A 292 -4.55 24.84 13.20
C THR A 292 -5.46 26.06 13.05
N VAL A 293 -6.66 25.88 12.53
CA VAL A 293 -7.66 26.97 12.36
C VAL A 293 -9.05 26.52 12.81
N PRO A 294 -9.88 27.44 13.33
CA PRO A 294 -11.24 27.12 13.71
C PRO A 294 -12.10 26.77 12.48
N VAL A 295 -13.07 25.88 12.69
CA VAL A 295 -14.09 25.59 11.67
C VAL A 295 -15.08 26.76 11.62
N ASP A 296 -15.07 27.51 10.51
CA ASP A 296 -15.96 28.65 10.27
C ASP A 296 -17.15 28.23 9.39
N ALA A 297 -18.38 28.52 9.83
CA ALA A 297 -19.60 28.19 9.11
C ALA A 297 -19.73 28.87 7.73
N ASP A 298 -19.17 30.06 7.53
CA ASP A 298 -19.49 30.92 6.38
C ASP A 298 -18.50 30.77 5.20
N THR A 299 -17.20 30.82 5.45
CA THR A 299 -16.16 30.66 4.40
C THR A 299 -15.45 29.31 4.43
N GLY A 300 -15.65 28.53 5.50
CA GLY A 300 -14.92 27.30 5.77
C GLY A 300 -14.98 26.21 4.70
N PRO A 301 -16.11 25.89 4.03
CA PRO A 301 -16.14 24.74 3.13
C PRO A 301 -15.31 24.98 1.86
N LYS A 302 -15.26 26.22 1.37
CA LYS A 302 -14.44 26.58 0.21
C LYS A 302 -12.96 26.58 0.53
N GLN A 303 -12.60 27.09 1.71
CA GLN A 303 -11.21 27.08 2.17
C GLN A 303 -10.71 25.65 2.36
N LEU A 304 -11.46 24.82 3.08
CA LEU A 304 -11.12 23.42 3.31
C LEU A 304 -11.03 22.64 2.01
N SER A 305 -11.97 22.86 1.08
CA SER A 305 -11.93 22.27 -0.26
C SER A 305 -10.72 22.72 -1.07
N GLY A 306 -10.30 23.99 -0.96
CA GLY A 306 -9.08 24.49 -1.58
C GLY A 306 -7.84 23.77 -1.06
N LEU A 307 -7.71 23.63 0.25
CA LEU A 307 -6.59 22.92 0.88
C LEU A 307 -6.47 21.48 0.39
N VAL A 308 -7.57 20.72 0.46
CA VAL A 308 -7.59 19.31 0.04
C VAL A 308 -7.32 19.17 -1.46
N ARG A 309 -7.84 20.07 -2.30
CA ARG A 309 -7.61 20.05 -3.76
C ARG A 309 -6.16 20.42 -4.12
N ASP A 310 -5.53 21.28 -3.33
CA ASP A 310 -4.14 21.69 -3.53
C ASP A 310 -3.16 20.71 -2.84
N ASP A 311 -3.66 19.52 -2.47
CA ASP A 311 -3.02 18.39 -1.79
C ASP A 311 -2.31 18.74 -0.49
N HIS A 312 -2.87 19.66 0.29
CA HIS A 312 -2.47 19.81 1.68
C HIS A 312 -3.01 18.63 2.49
N PRO A 313 -2.20 17.95 3.32
CA PRO A 313 -2.73 17.03 4.30
C PRO A 313 -3.55 17.81 5.32
N VAL A 314 -4.78 17.37 5.57
CA VAL A 314 -5.70 18.04 6.49
C VAL A 314 -6.27 17.03 7.48
N THR A 315 -6.33 17.42 8.75
CA THR A 315 -6.98 16.66 9.81
C THR A 315 -7.98 17.51 10.57
N ALA A 316 -8.97 16.89 11.19
CA ALA A 316 -10.00 17.57 11.96
C ALA A 316 -10.20 16.88 13.32
N THR A 317 -10.42 17.66 14.38
CA THR A 317 -10.54 17.16 15.75
C THR A 317 -11.98 17.26 16.25
N SER A 318 -12.52 16.17 16.82
CA SER A 318 -13.85 16.11 17.43
C SER A 318 -13.80 15.27 18.71
N GLY A 319 -14.16 15.86 19.85
CA GLY A 319 -14.29 15.12 21.11
C GLY A 319 -13.00 14.49 21.65
N GLY A 320 -11.82 14.96 21.22
CA GLY A 320 -10.53 14.36 21.55
C GLY A 320 -10.02 13.32 20.54
N HIS A 321 -10.83 13.00 19.52
CA HIS A 321 -10.46 12.12 18.42
C HIS A 321 -10.13 12.92 17.15
N GLU A 322 -9.22 12.38 16.33
CA GLU A 322 -8.76 13.03 15.11
C GLU A 322 -9.01 12.22 13.85
N TYR A 323 -9.31 12.92 12.77
CA TYR A 323 -9.77 12.37 11.51
C TYR A 323 -8.95 12.98 10.39
N ALA A 324 -8.57 12.16 9.41
CA ALA A 324 -8.03 12.69 8.15
C ALA A 324 -9.19 13.19 7.27
N VAL A 325 -9.07 14.41 6.75
CA VAL A 325 -10.00 14.94 5.75
C VAL A 325 -9.51 14.49 4.37
N THR A 326 -10.26 13.59 3.75
CA THR A 326 -9.83 12.91 2.51
C THR A 326 -10.48 13.49 1.25
N ASN A 327 -11.62 14.17 1.40
CA ASN A 327 -12.26 14.86 0.29
C ASN A 327 -13.23 15.94 0.79
N VAL A 328 -13.41 17.02 0.04
CA VAL A 328 -14.47 18.01 0.26
C VAL A 328 -15.11 18.32 -1.09
N PHE A 329 -16.40 18.04 -1.20
CA PHE A 329 -17.11 18.14 -2.47
C PHE A 329 -18.50 18.73 -2.30
N ARG A 330 -19.08 19.20 -3.41
CA ARG A 330 -20.41 19.79 -3.44
C ARG A 330 -21.32 18.96 -4.33
N SER A 331 -22.47 18.55 -3.79
CA SER A 331 -23.51 17.80 -4.51
C SER A 331 -24.90 18.33 -4.15
N GLY A 332 -25.76 18.53 -5.14
CA GLY A 332 -27.12 19.04 -4.90
C GLY A 332 -27.19 20.41 -4.20
N GLY A 333 -26.13 21.23 -4.33
CA GLY A 333 -26.01 22.52 -3.63
C GLY A 333 -25.42 22.44 -2.22
N THR A 334 -25.36 21.24 -1.64
CA THR A 334 -24.84 20.96 -0.29
C THR A 334 -23.36 20.59 -0.33
N TRP A 335 -22.59 21.06 0.64
CA TRP A 335 -21.20 20.67 0.85
C TRP A 335 -21.10 19.44 1.73
N TYR A 336 -20.17 18.55 1.36
CA TYR A 336 -19.87 17.31 2.05
C TYR A 336 -18.38 17.24 2.35
N VAL A 337 -18.05 16.67 3.51
CA VAL A 337 -16.69 16.39 3.94
C VAL A 337 -16.59 14.88 4.11
N ARG A 338 -15.66 14.26 3.38
CA ARG A 338 -15.28 12.86 3.57
C ARG A 338 -14.11 12.81 4.54
N LEU A 339 -14.27 12.01 5.57
CA LEU A 339 -13.34 11.83 6.67
C LEU A 339 -12.92 10.36 6.72
N PHE A 340 -11.71 10.12 7.20
CA PHE A 340 -11.20 8.81 7.54
C PHE A 340 -10.82 8.79 9.02
N ASP A 341 -11.36 7.83 9.75
CA ASP A 341 -11.02 7.56 11.15
C ASP A 341 -9.94 6.47 11.20
N PRO A 342 -8.70 6.82 11.57
CA PRO A 342 -7.59 5.90 11.56
C PRO A 342 -7.55 4.96 12.77
N SER A 343 -8.31 5.24 13.84
CA SER A 343 -8.36 4.41 15.05
C SER A 343 -9.10 3.08 14.82
N GLY A 344 -9.85 2.98 13.72
CA GLY A 344 -10.76 1.86 13.49
C GLY A 344 -11.93 1.81 14.47
N GLU A 345 -12.11 2.82 15.33
CA GLU A 345 -13.25 2.92 16.23
C GLU A 345 -14.59 3.02 15.50
N ASN A 346 -14.59 3.42 14.23
CA ASN A 346 -15.74 3.25 13.34
C ASN A 346 -16.29 1.80 13.29
N GLN A 347 -15.48 0.77 13.58
CA GLN A 347 -15.95 -0.62 13.72
C GLN A 347 -16.57 -0.91 15.10
N ARG A 348 -16.31 -0.08 16.11
CA ARG A 348 -16.90 -0.16 17.45
C ARG A 348 -18.15 0.71 17.47
N ARG A 349 -19.31 0.07 17.31
CA ARG A 349 -20.60 0.75 17.12
C ARG A 349 -21.04 1.71 18.24
N ASP A 350 -20.31 1.80 19.36
CA ASP A 350 -20.87 2.20 20.64
C ASP A 350 -20.32 3.53 21.18
N ALA A 351 -19.22 4.08 20.62
CA ALA A 351 -18.50 5.22 21.21
C ALA A 351 -18.38 6.48 20.32
N HIS A 352 -18.76 6.41 19.04
CA HIS A 352 -18.38 7.44 18.07
C HIS A 352 -19.46 8.54 17.85
N PRO A 353 -19.10 9.84 17.84
CA PRO A 353 -20.05 10.97 17.83
C PRO A 353 -20.78 11.24 16.49
N LEU A 354 -20.46 10.52 15.42
CA LEU A 354 -20.98 10.79 14.06
C LEU A 354 -21.97 9.71 13.55
N PRO A 355 -23.05 10.11 12.83
CA PRO A 355 -24.22 9.26 12.58
C PRO A 355 -24.20 8.34 11.34
N ASP A 356 -23.35 8.56 10.33
CA ASP A 356 -23.33 7.77 9.09
C ASP A 356 -21.99 7.06 8.88
N ARG A 357 -22.00 5.73 8.84
CA ARG A 357 -20.80 4.88 8.97
C ARG A 357 -20.69 3.90 7.80
N ALA A 358 -19.53 3.86 7.15
CA ALA A 358 -19.15 2.75 6.29
C ALA A 358 -18.19 1.82 7.06
N ASP A 359 -18.27 0.51 6.81
CA ASP A 359 -17.46 -0.52 7.50
C ASP A 359 -15.94 -0.45 7.14
N ASP A 360 -15.53 0.53 6.33
CA ASP A 360 -14.18 0.74 5.82
C ASP A 360 -13.40 1.87 6.52
N GLY A 361 -13.94 2.43 7.61
CA GLY A 361 -13.33 3.52 8.37
C GLY A 361 -13.58 4.92 7.78
N TYR A 362 -14.27 5.02 6.65
CA TYR A 362 -14.67 6.30 6.08
C TYR A 362 -16.07 6.72 6.54
N LEU A 363 -16.24 8.02 6.66
CA LEU A 363 -17.55 8.62 6.86
C LEU A 363 -17.67 9.89 6.02
N THR A 364 -18.88 10.19 5.57
CA THR A 364 -19.18 11.42 4.82
C THR A 364 -20.26 12.18 5.56
N VAL A 365 -19.96 13.41 5.93
CA VAL A 365 -20.90 14.29 6.64
C VAL A 365 -21.21 15.52 5.82
N THR A 366 -22.39 16.08 6.01
CA THR A 366 -22.70 17.41 5.48
C THR A 366 -21.86 18.45 6.19
N TRP A 367 -21.60 19.59 5.53
CA TRP A 367 -20.88 20.71 6.15
C TRP A 367 -21.54 21.19 7.45
N SER A 368 -22.87 21.21 7.51
CA SER A 368 -23.60 21.58 8.73
C SER A 368 -23.33 20.63 9.90
N ASN A 369 -23.22 19.32 9.62
CA ASN A 369 -22.88 18.34 10.65
C ASN A 369 -21.40 18.46 11.02
N PHE A 370 -20.53 18.72 10.05
CA PHE A 370 -19.11 18.95 10.28
C PHE A 370 -18.88 20.14 11.22
N THR A 371 -19.48 21.30 10.97
CA THR A 371 -19.36 22.49 11.83
C THR A 371 -19.95 22.31 13.24
N THR A 372 -20.82 21.32 13.42
CA THR A 372 -21.42 21.00 14.73
C THR A 372 -20.53 20.07 15.55
N ALA A 373 -19.84 19.13 14.88
CA ALA A 373 -19.01 18.14 15.55
C ALA A 373 -17.54 18.56 15.70
N PHE A 374 -17.03 19.38 14.78
CA PHE A 374 -15.62 19.75 14.69
C PHE A 374 -15.44 21.24 15.01
N SER A 375 -14.57 21.53 15.97
CA SER A 375 -14.25 22.92 16.36
C SER A 375 -13.07 23.49 15.59
N GLN A 376 -12.15 22.64 15.12
CA GLN A 376 -10.92 23.03 14.43
C GLN A 376 -10.46 21.96 13.42
N TYR A 377 -9.61 22.39 12.49
CA TYR A 377 -8.85 21.52 11.61
C TYR A 377 -7.40 22.02 11.48
N SER A 378 -6.49 21.09 11.24
CA SER A 378 -5.06 21.34 11.06
C SER A 378 -4.63 20.95 9.64
N TYR A 379 -3.70 21.70 9.07
CA TYR A 379 -3.11 21.40 7.76
C TYR A 379 -1.64 21.80 7.68
N ALA A 380 -0.87 21.23 6.76
CA ALA A 380 0.54 21.54 6.53
C ALA A 380 0.89 21.75 5.05
#